data_AF-A0AAD9ERM7-F1
#
_entry.id   AF-A0AAD9ERM7-F1
#
_cell.length_a   1.000
_cell.length_b   1.000
_cell.length_c   1.000
_cell.angle_alpha   90.00
_cell.angle_beta   90.00
_cell.angle_gamma   90.00
#
_symmetry.space_group_name_H-M   'P 1'
#
loop_
_entity.id
_entity.type
_entity.pdbx_description
1 polymer ?
#
loop_
_entity_poly.entity_id
_entity_poly.type
_entity_poly.pdbx_seq_one_letter_code
_entity_poly.pdbx_strand_id
1 'polypeptide(L)'
;METVQQAKNNFSALRAERREIEYPAKCKSVNAKDKHKEKTLCGSPEVLFTDYAQQKEGRKKNNLIFFTDSIYIWKDTLCSNYAYVSREGIGSGGRLNICKDEHLDKDDPLLTITYYTKGKLRWTQRGSMSPLMSPLTAIENPNTLSISAPPTPASSNNRLKESMALLELDFAEFKERTQARQSGPPDNTLQQLKEDLQQLKRDNEALASDLRGSVEALKQRTVCSVFS
;
A
#
# COMPACT_ATOMS: atom_id res chain seq x y z
N MET A 1 -33.14 17.74 4.92
CA MET A 1 -32.45 16.45 5.18
C MET A 1 -32.41 15.60 3.89
N GLU A 2 -32.02 16.17 2.75
CA GLU A 2 -32.03 15.44 1.46
C GLU A 2 -30.65 15.41 0.76
N THR A 3 -29.63 16.07 1.31
CA THR A 3 -28.34 16.26 0.64
C THR A 3 -27.28 15.19 0.95
N VAL A 4 -27.48 14.34 1.97
CA VAL A 4 -26.49 13.31 2.37
C VAL A 4 -26.71 11.98 1.63
N GLN A 5 -27.95 11.66 1.26
CA GLN A 5 -28.27 10.41 0.58
C GLN A 5 -27.93 10.45 -0.92
N GLN A 6 -27.97 11.63 -1.54
CA GLN A 6 -27.66 11.81 -2.95
C GLN A 6 -26.14 11.79 -3.23
N ALA A 7 -25.32 12.17 -2.25
CA ALA A 7 -23.87 11.96 -2.29
C ALA A 7 -23.51 10.46 -2.23
N LYS A 8 -24.20 9.65 -1.41
CA LYS A 8 -23.95 8.20 -1.37
C LYS A 8 -24.32 7.48 -2.68
N ASN A 9 -25.34 7.94 -3.38
CA ASN A 9 -25.78 7.33 -4.65
C ASN A 9 -24.95 7.76 -5.86
N ASN A 10 -24.32 8.93 -5.84
CA ASN A 10 -23.41 9.36 -6.91
C ASN A 10 -21.97 8.84 -6.71
N PHE A 11 -21.57 8.51 -5.48
CA PHE A 11 -20.23 7.98 -5.18
C PHE A 11 -20.09 6.46 -5.40
N SER A 12 -21.19 5.72 -5.61
CA SER A 12 -21.14 4.33 -6.07
C SER A 12 -20.63 4.15 -7.52
N ALA A 13 -20.44 5.26 -8.26
CA ALA A 13 -20.05 5.27 -9.66
C ALA A 13 -18.52 5.22 -9.89
N LEU A 14 -17.69 5.51 -8.88
CA LEU A 14 -16.24 5.30 -8.95
C LEU A 14 -15.86 3.90 -8.45
N ARG A 15 -16.61 2.89 -8.91
CA ARG A 15 -16.09 1.51 -8.85
C ARG A 15 -14.84 1.49 -9.72
N ALA A 16 -13.70 1.10 -9.15
CA ALA A 16 -12.52 0.74 -9.94
C ALA A 16 -12.99 -0.13 -11.12
N GLU A 17 -12.85 0.39 -12.35
CA GLU A 17 -13.27 -0.35 -13.53
C GLU A 17 -12.56 -1.69 -13.51
N ARG A 18 -13.34 -2.77 -13.47
CA ARG A 18 -12.81 -4.13 -13.38
C ARG A 18 -12.43 -4.57 -14.77
N ARG A 19 -11.16 -4.93 -15.00
CA ARG A 19 -10.73 -5.45 -16.30
C ARG A 19 -9.94 -6.75 -16.16
N GLU A 20 -10.18 -7.67 -17.07
CA GLU A 20 -9.37 -8.87 -17.21
C GLU A 20 -8.18 -8.54 -18.13
N ILE A 21 -7.00 -9.10 -17.84
CA ILE A 21 -5.87 -8.95 -18.76
C ILE A 21 -6.09 -9.89 -19.94
N GLU A 22 -6.57 -9.34 -21.05
CA GLU A 22 -6.69 -10.06 -22.30
C GLU A 22 -5.35 -10.10 -23.03
N TYR A 23 -4.82 -11.31 -23.25
CA TYR A 23 -3.57 -11.49 -23.99
C TYR A 23 -3.88 -11.68 -25.49
N PRO A 24 -3.32 -10.85 -26.39
CA PRO A 24 -3.51 -11.01 -27.82
C PRO A 24 -3.03 -12.39 -28.30
N ALA A 25 -3.73 -13.01 -29.27
CA ALA A 25 -3.35 -14.31 -29.84
C ALA A 25 -1.92 -14.33 -30.46
N LYS A 26 -1.41 -13.16 -30.85
CA LYS A 26 -0.04 -12.95 -31.33
C LYS A 26 1.04 -13.07 -30.25
N CYS A 27 0.69 -12.96 -28.96
CA CYS A 27 1.62 -13.07 -27.84
C CYS A 27 1.82 -14.54 -27.43
N LYS A 28 2.63 -15.27 -28.20
CA LYS A 28 2.92 -16.70 -27.95
C LYS A 28 3.99 -16.93 -26.88
N SER A 29 4.96 -16.02 -26.73
CA SER A 29 6.06 -16.17 -25.76
C SER A 29 5.74 -15.55 -24.39
N VAL A 30 6.37 -16.08 -23.34
CA VAL A 30 6.26 -15.56 -21.97
C VAL A 30 6.67 -14.07 -21.92
N ASN A 31 7.81 -13.73 -22.52
CA ASN A 31 8.29 -12.34 -22.58
C ASN A 31 7.32 -11.40 -23.32
N ALA A 32 6.65 -11.86 -24.40
CA ALA A 32 5.68 -11.04 -25.12
C ALA A 32 4.40 -10.81 -24.29
N LYS A 33 3.98 -11.81 -23.50
CA LYS A 33 2.85 -11.69 -22.58
C LYS A 33 3.20 -10.75 -21.42
N ASP A 34 4.40 -10.87 -20.86
CA ASP A 34 4.86 -9.99 -19.77
C ASP A 34 4.99 -8.54 -20.22
N LYS A 35 5.58 -8.30 -21.40
CA LYS A 35 5.68 -6.95 -21.96
C LYS A 35 4.31 -6.35 -22.29
N HIS A 36 3.39 -7.16 -22.82
CA HIS A 36 2.02 -6.71 -23.04
C HIS A 36 1.33 -6.35 -21.73
N LYS A 37 1.44 -7.21 -20.73
CA LYS A 37 0.90 -7.00 -19.40
C LYS A 37 1.44 -5.74 -18.74
N GLU A 38 2.76 -5.53 -18.78
CA GLU A 38 3.40 -4.31 -18.27
C GLU A 38 2.82 -3.07 -18.97
N LYS A 39 2.73 -3.09 -20.31
CA LYS A 39 2.14 -1.99 -21.08
C LYS A 39 0.68 -1.71 -20.70
N THR A 40 -0.14 -2.75 -20.52
CA THR A 40 -1.56 -2.60 -20.15
C THR A 40 -1.70 -2.04 -18.74
N LEU A 41 -0.91 -2.53 -17.78
CA LEU A 41 -0.93 -2.04 -16.40
C LEU A 41 -0.45 -0.58 -16.31
N CYS A 42 0.63 -0.23 -17.00
CA CYS A 42 1.14 1.15 -17.02
C CYS A 42 0.20 2.12 -17.75
N GLY A 43 -0.51 1.66 -18.77
CA GLY A 43 -1.45 2.50 -19.54
C GLY A 43 -2.76 2.80 -18.82
N SER A 44 -3.06 2.09 -17.74
CA SER A 44 -4.29 2.26 -16.95
C SER A 44 -4.04 1.99 -15.46
N PRO A 45 -3.25 2.84 -14.77
CA PRO A 45 -2.87 2.66 -13.36
C PRO A 45 -4.06 2.72 -12.38
N GLU A 46 -5.14 3.41 -12.76
CA GLU A 46 -6.40 3.50 -12.04
C GLU A 46 -7.18 2.17 -12.02
N VAL A 47 -6.97 1.31 -13.02
CA VAL A 47 -7.70 0.07 -13.20
C VAL A 47 -7.16 -1.05 -12.31
N LEU A 48 -8.06 -1.84 -11.74
CA LEU A 48 -7.72 -3.09 -11.06
C LEU A 48 -7.90 -4.25 -12.03
N PHE A 49 -6.83 -4.99 -12.27
CA PHE A 49 -6.83 -6.13 -13.18
C PHE A 49 -6.92 -7.46 -12.45
N THR A 50 -7.71 -8.38 -12.99
CA THR A 50 -7.65 -9.80 -12.62
C THR A 50 -6.75 -10.55 -13.58
N ASP A 51 -5.90 -11.42 -13.04
CA ASP A 51 -5.00 -12.26 -13.83
C ASP A 51 -5.08 -13.72 -13.37
N TYR A 52 -4.86 -14.64 -14.31
CA TYR A 52 -4.94 -16.07 -14.05
C TYR A 52 -3.56 -16.61 -13.68
N ALA A 53 -3.48 -17.31 -12.55
CA ALA A 53 -2.40 -18.26 -12.38
C ALA A 53 -2.70 -19.49 -13.26
N GLN A 54 -1.76 -19.89 -14.11
CA GLN A 54 -1.78 -21.23 -14.69
C GLN A 54 -1.43 -22.21 -13.57
N GLN A 55 -2.39 -23.02 -13.14
CA GLN A 55 -2.14 -24.22 -12.36
C GLN A 55 -2.33 -25.46 -13.25
N LYS A 56 -1.74 -26.58 -12.83
CA LYS A 56 -1.80 -27.87 -13.54
C LYS A 56 -3.24 -28.37 -13.77
N GLU A 57 -4.21 -27.95 -12.95
CA GLU A 57 -5.62 -28.40 -12.99
C GLU A 57 -6.64 -27.34 -13.43
N GLY A 58 -6.19 -26.29 -14.15
CA GLY A 58 -7.09 -25.30 -14.74
C GLY A 58 -6.69 -23.85 -14.48
N ARG A 59 -7.43 -22.92 -15.10
CA ARG A 59 -7.23 -21.48 -14.92
C ARG A 59 -7.96 -21.02 -13.66
N LYS A 60 -7.22 -20.67 -12.61
CA LYS A 60 -7.81 -20.09 -11.38
C LYS A 60 -7.56 -18.59 -11.37
N LYS A 61 -8.64 -17.80 -11.28
CA LYS A 61 -8.58 -16.37 -10.97
C LYS A 61 -8.22 -16.23 -9.50
N ASN A 62 -6.97 -15.92 -9.19
CA ASN A 62 -6.51 -15.74 -7.81
C ASN A 62 -5.59 -14.53 -7.61
N ASN A 63 -5.37 -13.74 -8.66
CA ASN A 63 -4.48 -12.59 -8.62
C ASN A 63 -5.20 -11.30 -8.98
N LEU A 64 -5.08 -10.31 -8.10
CA LEU A 64 -5.42 -8.92 -8.37
C LEU A 64 -4.14 -8.13 -8.62
N ILE A 65 -4.09 -7.32 -9.67
CA ILE A 65 -2.88 -6.64 -10.13
C ILE A 65 -3.23 -5.22 -10.53
N PHE A 66 -2.39 -4.28 -10.15
CA PHE A 66 -2.47 -2.90 -10.62
C PHE A 66 -1.07 -2.27 -10.65
N PHE A 67 -0.99 -1.09 -11.27
CA PHE A 67 0.23 -0.30 -11.32
C PHE A 67 0.14 0.88 -10.35
N THR A 68 1.26 1.19 -9.72
CA THR A 68 1.46 2.37 -8.88
C THR A 68 2.87 2.90 -9.08
N ASP A 69 3.04 4.20 -9.10
CA ASP A 69 4.34 4.88 -9.02
C ASP A 69 4.85 4.95 -7.57
N SER A 70 3.96 4.75 -6.59
CA SER A 70 4.20 5.05 -5.18
C SER A 70 4.33 3.79 -4.32
N ILE A 71 5.15 2.82 -4.74
CA ILE A 71 5.29 1.50 -4.08
C ILE A 71 5.57 1.63 -2.59
N TYR A 72 6.42 2.57 -2.19
CA TYR A 72 6.82 2.75 -0.79
C TYR A 72 5.63 3.14 0.09
N ILE A 73 4.79 4.07 -0.37
CA ILE A 73 3.57 4.49 0.34
C ILE A 73 2.62 3.31 0.50
N TRP A 74 2.47 2.50 -0.55
CA TRP A 74 1.66 1.29 -0.51
C TRP A 74 2.20 0.27 0.48
N LYS A 75 3.50 -0.03 0.42
CA LYS A 75 4.16 -0.95 1.33
C LYS A 75 4.02 -0.52 2.79
N ASP A 76 4.22 0.77 3.06
CA ASP A 76 4.14 1.32 4.42
C ASP A 76 2.69 1.29 4.92
N THR A 77 1.73 1.71 4.08
CA THR A 77 0.30 1.63 4.41
C THR A 77 -0.12 0.20 4.70
N LEU A 78 0.31 -0.79 3.90
CA LEU A 78 0.02 -2.20 4.16
C LEU A 78 0.61 -2.67 5.50
N CYS A 79 1.88 -2.35 5.77
CA CYS A 79 2.50 -2.72 7.02
C CYS A 79 1.86 -2.06 8.25
N SER A 80 1.28 -0.87 8.10
CA SER A 80 0.56 -0.20 9.19
C SER A 80 -0.86 -0.72 9.42
N ASN A 81 -1.50 -1.30 8.40
CA ASN A 81 -2.88 -1.80 8.51
C ASN A 81 -2.97 -3.26 8.97
N TYR A 82 -1.90 -4.04 8.85
CA TYR A 82 -1.87 -5.45 9.25
C TYR A 82 -0.92 -5.66 10.43
N ALA A 83 -1.43 -6.27 11.50
CA ALA A 83 -0.65 -6.53 12.71
C ALA A 83 0.48 -7.56 12.49
N TYR A 84 0.22 -8.58 11.66
CA TYR A 84 1.15 -9.70 11.44
C TYR A 84 1.57 -9.75 9.97
N VAL A 85 2.71 -9.12 9.67
CA VAL A 85 3.29 -9.06 8.33
C VAL A 85 4.73 -9.55 8.34
N SER A 86 5.03 -10.58 7.56
CA SER A 86 6.42 -10.95 7.24
C SER A 86 6.85 -10.37 5.89
N ARG A 87 8.13 -10.01 5.80
CA ARG A 87 8.74 -9.37 4.63
C ARG A 87 9.81 -10.27 4.05
N GLU A 88 9.81 -10.42 2.73
CA GLU A 88 10.77 -11.22 1.98
C GLU A 88 11.26 -10.43 0.77
N GLY A 89 12.58 -10.40 0.55
CA GLY A 89 13.17 -9.80 -0.65
C GLY A 89 13.06 -10.75 -1.84
N ILE A 90 12.61 -10.26 -3.00
CA ILE A 90 12.49 -11.08 -4.21
C ILE A 90 13.11 -10.38 -5.42
N GLY A 91 14.42 -10.56 -5.63
CA GLY A 91 15.13 -10.01 -6.79
C GLY A 91 14.85 -8.52 -6.99
N SER A 92 14.13 -8.17 -8.07
CA SER A 92 13.73 -6.79 -8.40
C SER A 92 12.54 -6.26 -7.60
N GLY A 93 12.30 -6.74 -6.38
CA GLY A 93 11.13 -6.36 -5.60
C GLY A 93 11.09 -6.97 -4.21
N GLY A 94 9.89 -7.04 -3.64
CA GLY A 94 9.65 -7.71 -2.37
C GLY A 94 8.27 -8.34 -2.28
N ARG A 95 8.09 -9.12 -1.23
CA ARG A 95 6.87 -9.84 -0.91
C ARG A 95 6.50 -9.58 0.54
N LEU A 96 5.23 -9.28 0.77
CA LEU A 96 4.60 -9.20 2.07
C LEU A 96 3.69 -10.39 2.23
N ASN A 97 3.84 -11.14 3.32
CA ASN A 97 2.90 -12.21 3.68
C ASN A 97 2.16 -11.77 4.93
N ILE A 98 0.84 -11.68 4.80
CA ILE A 98 -0.06 -11.32 5.89
C ILE A 98 -0.57 -12.62 6.51
N CYS A 99 -0.31 -12.79 7.80
CA CYS A 99 -0.63 -13.99 8.57
C CYS A 99 -1.81 -13.72 9.51
N LYS A 100 -2.45 -14.80 9.98
CA LYS A 100 -3.61 -14.72 10.88
C LYS A 100 -3.23 -14.32 12.31
N ASP A 101 -2.07 -14.76 12.76
CA ASP A 101 -1.58 -14.60 14.12
C ASP A 101 -0.06 -14.36 14.16
N GLU A 102 0.44 -14.14 15.37
CA GLU A 102 1.84 -13.86 15.68
C GLU A 102 2.77 -15.03 15.33
N HIS A 103 2.25 -16.26 15.24
CA HIS A 103 3.06 -17.43 14.91
C HIS A 103 3.53 -17.44 13.45
N LEU A 104 3.17 -16.43 12.65
CA LEU A 104 3.73 -16.14 11.33
C LEU A 104 3.95 -17.42 10.54
N ASP A 105 2.88 -18.21 10.36
CA ASP A 105 2.94 -19.36 9.48
C ASP A 105 3.31 -18.87 8.09
N LYS A 106 4.58 -19.06 7.74
CA LYS A 106 5.15 -18.61 6.46
C LYS A 106 4.73 -19.53 5.32
N ASP A 107 4.28 -20.74 5.64
CA ASP A 107 3.92 -21.75 4.67
C ASP A 107 2.45 -21.60 4.23
N ASP A 108 1.59 -21.05 5.09
CA ASP A 108 0.19 -20.75 4.77
C ASP A 108 -0.26 -19.30 5.12
N PRO A 109 0.24 -18.28 4.39
CA PRO A 109 -0.21 -16.92 4.59
C PRO A 109 -1.62 -16.70 4.03
N LEU A 110 -2.43 -15.91 4.74
CA LEU A 110 -3.78 -15.53 4.32
C LEU A 110 -3.77 -14.76 3.00
N LEU A 111 -2.81 -13.83 2.88
CA LEU A 111 -2.67 -12.96 1.73
C LEU A 111 -1.19 -12.73 1.44
N THR A 112 -0.80 -12.96 0.19
CA THR A 112 0.54 -12.65 -0.30
C THR A 112 0.46 -11.44 -1.22
N ILE A 113 1.20 -10.39 -0.90
CA ILE A 113 1.33 -9.18 -1.71
C ILE A 113 2.74 -9.13 -2.28
N THR A 114 2.86 -9.21 -3.59
CA THR A 114 4.13 -9.09 -4.31
C THR A 114 4.23 -7.71 -4.96
N TYR A 115 5.32 -6.99 -4.71
CA TYR A 115 5.60 -5.70 -5.32
C TYR A 115 6.93 -5.74 -6.08
N TYR A 116 6.99 -5.06 -7.21
CA TYR A 116 8.17 -4.96 -8.06
C TYR A 116 8.62 -3.50 -8.16
N THR A 117 9.92 -3.26 -8.25
CA THR A 117 10.53 -1.92 -8.33
C THR A 117 10.00 -1.07 -9.48
N LYS A 118 9.44 -1.71 -10.52
CA LYS A 118 8.78 -1.04 -11.65
C LYS A 118 7.32 -0.65 -11.40
N GLY A 119 6.83 -0.67 -10.18
CA GLY A 119 5.49 -0.15 -9.85
C GLY A 119 4.36 -1.16 -9.87
N LYS A 120 4.63 -2.42 -10.24
CA LYS A 120 3.62 -3.46 -10.30
C LYS A 120 3.37 -4.04 -8.90
N LEU A 121 2.11 -4.01 -8.48
CA LEU A 121 1.62 -4.68 -7.27
C LEU A 121 0.71 -5.84 -7.66
N ARG A 122 0.92 -7.01 -7.05
CA ARG A 122 0.10 -8.21 -7.18
C ARG A 122 -0.36 -8.67 -5.81
N TRP A 123 -1.65 -8.87 -5.65
CA TRP A 123 -2.26 -9.53 -4.50
C TRP A 123 -2.66 -10.94 -4.89
N THR A 124 -2.27 -11.92 -4.09
CA THR A 124 -2.56 -13.33 -4.32
C THR A 124 -3.20 -13.90 -3.06
N GLN A 125 -4.44 -14.36 -3.20
CA GLN A 125 -5.17 -15.01 -2.12
C GLN A 125 -4.86 -16.50 -2.10
N ARG A 126 -4.53 -17.04 -0.91
CA ARG A 126 -4.36 -18.48 -0.69
C ARG A 126 -5.35 -18.89 0.41
N GLY A 127 -6.37 -19.69 0.05
CA GLY A 127 -7.37 -20.19 1.01
C GLY A 127 -8.79 -19.59 0.90
N SER A 128 -9.69 -20.10 1.74
CA SER A 128 -11.08 -19.65 1.91
C SER A 128 -11.13 -18.59 3.00
N MET A 129 -11.54 -17.37 2.66
CA MET A 129 -11.67 -16.31 3.65
C MET A 129 -13.05 -16.28 4.31
N SER A 130 -13.04 -16.18 5.64
CA SER A 130 -14.03 -15.38 6.36
C SER A 130 -13.67 -13.90 6.16
N PRO A 131 -14.62 -12.94 6.20
CA PRO A 131 -14.37 -11.53 5.86
C PRO A 131 -13.22 -10.98 6.72
N LEU A 132 -12.14 -10.47 6.09
CA LEU A 132 -10.97 -9.98 6.85
C LEU A 132 -11.17 -8.61 7.47
N MET A 133 -12.24 -7.89 7.13
CA MET A 133 -12.39 -6.50 7.54
C MET A 133 -13.72 -6.35 8.27
N SER A 134 -13.77 -6.83 9.50
CA SER A 134 -14.53 -6.09 10.51
C SER A 134 -13.69 -4.84 10.86
N PRO A 135 -14.28 -3.64 10.92
CA PRO A 135 -13.56 -2.48 11.43
C PRO A 135 -13.00 -2.83 12.81
N LEU A 136 -11.73 -2.50 13.03
CA LEU A 136 -11.04 -2.57 14.33
C LEU A 136 -11.72 -1.63 15.33
N THR A 137 -12.89 -2.03 15.84
CA THR A 137 -13.55 -1.46 17.01
C THR A 137 -14.41 -2.55 17.64
N ALA A 138 -13.86 -3.25 18.63
CA ALA A 138 -14.55 -3.66 19.86
C ALA A 138 -13.67 -4.66 20.62
N ILE A 139 -13.07 -4.16 21.70
CA ILE A 139 -12.82 -4.96 22.89
C ILE A 139 -14.21 -5.41 23.38
N GLU A 140 -14.58 -6.70 23.30
CA GLU A 140 -15.61 -7.27 24.17
C GLU A 140 -15.64 -8.81 24.15
N ASN A 141 -15.20 -9.38 25.29
CA ASN A 141 -15.56 -10.61 25.98
C ASN A 141 -15.62 -12.00 25.27
N PRO A 142 -14.95 -13.02 25.85
CA PRO A 142 -15.14 -14.42 25.47
C PRO A 142 -16.32 -15.00 26.26
N ASN A 143 -17.42 -15.33 25.60
CA ASN A 143 -18.32 -16.45 25.93
C ASN A 143 -19.57 -16.41 25.06
N THR A 144 -19.64 -17.25 24.03
CA THR A 144 -20.82 -18.06 23.73
C THR A 144 -20.47 -19.11 22.67
N LEU A 145 -20.43 -20.37 23.10
CA LEU A 145 -20.54 -21.56 22.26
C LEU A 145 -21.91 -21.55 21.57
N SER A 146 -21.95 -21.73 20.25
CA SER A 146 -23.15 -22.24 19.59
C SER A 146 -22.78 -23.14 18.42
N ILE A 147 -23.05 -24.44 18.61
CA ILE A 147 -22.98 -25.52 17.63
C ILE A 147 -24.17 -25.39 16.67
N SER A 148 -23.96 -25.48 15.35
CA SER A 148 -24.97 -26.09 14.46
C SER A 148 -24.42 -26.43 13.06
N ALA A 149 -24.56 -27.72 12.74
CA ALA A 149 -24.70 -28.39 11.43
C ALA A 149 -23.56 -28.34 10.37
N PRO A 150 -23.25 -29.49 9.73
CA PRO A 150 -22.25 -29.58 8.66
C PRO A 150 -22.82 -29.05 7.32
N PRO A 151 -22.10 -28.21 6.57
CA PRO A 151 -22.56 -27.75 5.27
C PRO A 151 -22.36 -28.83 4.19
N THR A 152 -23.46 -29.13 3.53
CA THR A 152 -23.63 -29.94 2.30
C THR A 152 -22.67 -29.46 1.18
N PRO A 153 -22.17 -30.33 0.29
CA PRO A 153 -21.15 -30.00 -0.71
C PRO A 153 -21.74 -29.24 -1.92
N ALA A 154 -22.19 -28.00 -1.70
CA ALA A 154 -22.48 -27.07 -2.78
C ALA A 154 -21.17 -26.40 -3.23
N SER A 155 -20.61 -26.94 -4.32
CA SER A 155 -19.71 -26.30 -5.29
C SER A 155 -18.68 -25.31 -4.72
N SER A 156 -17.48 -25.83 -4.41
CA SER A 156 -16.28 -25.05 -4.06
C SER A 156 -15.98 -23.87 -4.99
N ASN A 157 -16.45 -23.92 -6.24
CA ASN A 157 -16.29 -22.86 -7.22
C ASN A 157 -17.14 -21.61 -6.91
N ASN A 158 -18.32 -21.74 -6.30
CA ASN A 158 -19.17 -20.59 -5.98
C ASN A 158 -18.60 -19.82 -4.78
N ARG A 159 -18.13 -20.53 -3.74
CA ARG A 159 -17.47 -19.92 -2.58
C ARG A 159 -16.20 -19.16 -2.94
N LEU A 160 -15.40 -19.67 -3.88
CA LEU A 160 -14.19 -18.98 -4.34
C LEU A 160 -14.52 -17.68 -5.10
N LYS A 161 -15.56 -17.71 -5.94
CA LYS A 161 -16.02 -16.52 -6.67
C LYS A 161 -16.51 -15.43 -5.72
N GLU A 162 -17.28 -15.81 -4.70
CA GLU A 162 -17.73 -14.90 -3.64
C GLU A 162 -16.55 -14.32 -2.85
N SER A 163 -15.59 -15.17 -2.44
CA SER A 163 -14.35 -14.76 -1.77
C SER A 163 -13.53 -13.77 -2.61
N MET A 164 -13.40 -14.01 -3.92
CA MET A 164 -12.69 -13.10 -4.82
C MET A 164 -13.44 -11.77 -4.96
N ALA A 165 -14.76 -11.80 -5.09
CA ALA A 165 -15.57 -10.58 -5.19
C ALA A 165 -15.49 -9.72 -3.92
N LEU A 166 -15.39 -10.34 -2.74
CA LEU A 166 -15.15 -9.64 -1.48
C LEU A 166 -13.74 -9.05 -1.42
N LEU A 167 -12.72 -9.82 -1.77
CA LEU A 167 -11.34 -9.32 -1.80
C LEU A 167 -11.15 -8.18 -2.81
N GLU A 168 -11.83 -8.25 -3.96
CA GLU A 168 -11.86 -7.17 -4.95
C GLU A 168 -12.47 -5.88 -4.39
N LEU A 169 -13.56 -6.00 -3.61
CA LEU A 169 -14.21 -4.87 -2.97
C LEU A 169 -13.32 -4.25 -1.90
N ASP A 170 -12.80 -5.09 -0.99
CA ASP A 170 -11.88 -4.67 0.08
C ASP A 170 -10.63 -4.00 -0.52
N PHE A 171 -10.11 -4.56 -1.61
CA PHE A 171 -8.96 -4.00 -2.29
C PHE A 171 -9.26 -2.66 -2.96
N ALA A 172 -10.41 -2.52 -3.63
CA ALA A 172 -10.80 -1.26 -4.26
C ALA A 172 -10.98 -0.15 -3.22
N GLU A 173 -11.63 -0.45 -2.10
CA GLU A 173 -11.78 0.48 -0.98
C GLU A 173 -10.43 0.85 -0.36
N PHE A 174 -9.56 -0.14 -0.13
CA PHE A 174 -8.22 0.10 0.38
C PHE A 174 -7.37 0.95 -0.58
N LYS A 175 -7.51 0.73 -1.90
CA LYS A 175 -6.85 1.53 -2.93
C LYS A 175 -7.29 2.97 -2.89
N GLU A 176 -8.59 3.20 -2.84
CA GLU A 176 -9.16 4.54 -2.76
C GLU A 176 -8.68 5.28 -1.50
N ARG A 177 -8.74 4.63 -0.33
CA ARG A 177 -8.23 5.20 0.93
C ARG A 177 -6.73 5.55 0.85
N THR A 178 -5.93 4.68 0.25
CA THR A 178 -4.49 4.91 0.09
C THR A 178 -4.21 6.04 -0.88
N GLN A 179 -4.96 6.13 -1.99
CA GLN A 179 -4.84 7.23 -2.94
C GLN A 179 -5.33 8.56 -2.35
N ALA A 180 -6.43 8.56 -1.60
CA ALA A 180 -6.93 9.75 -0.92
C ALA A 180 -5.94 10.30 0.11
N ARG A 181 -5.17 9.43 0.78
CA ARG A 181 -4.05 9.83 1.66
C ARG A 181 -2.88 10.44 0.87
N GLN A 182 -2.66 10.01 -0.37
CA GLN A 182 -1.63 10.57 -1.25
C GLN A 182 -2.04 11.91 -1.87
N SER A 183 -3.32 12.05 -2.25
CA SER A 183 -3.89 13.25 -2.86
C SER A 183 -4.43 14.25 -1.85
N GLY A 184 -4.30 13.97 -0.55
CA GLY A 184 -4.68 14.90 0.52
C GLY A 184 -3.93 16.22 0.41
N PRO A 185 -4.39 17.28 1.09
CA PRO A 185 -3.72 18.58 1.07
C PRO A 185 -2.24 18.38 1.37
N PRO A 186 -1.31 19.05 0.63
CA PRO A 186 0.11 18.93 0.92
C PRO A 186 0.32 19.27 2.39
N ASP A 187 0.99 18.36 3.10
CA ASP A 187 1.23 18.45 4.53
C ASP A 187 1.96 19.78 4.79
N ASN A 188 1.20 20.80 5.17
CA ASN A 188 1.67 22.15 5.49
C ASN A 188 2.79 22.11 6.54
N THR A 189 2.78 21.07 7.37
CA THR A 189 3.83 20.71 8.31
C THR A 189 5.21 20.53 7.65
N LEU A 190 5.29 19.86 6.51
CA LEU A 190 6.56 19.60 5.81
C LEU A 190 7.13 20.87 5.18
N GLN A 191 6.25 21.71 4.64
CA GLN A 191 6.63 23.01 4.08
C GLN A 191 7.09 23.95 5.20
N GLN A 192 6.38 23.97 6.33
CA GLN A 192 6.76 24.74 7.52
C GLN A 192 8.11 24.28 8.08
N LEU A 193 8.32 22.96 8.24
CA LEU A 193 9.60 22.39 8.69
C LEU A 193 10.77 22.77 7.77
N LYS A 194 10.52 22.86 6.46
CA LYS A 194 11.53 23.27 5.48
C LYS A 194 11.88 24.75 5.63
N GLU A 195 10.89 25.61 5.86
CA GLU A 195 11.08 27.04 6.10
C GLU A 195 11.82 27.28 7.43
N ASP A 196 11.43 26.56 8.49
CA ASP A 196 12.08 26.63 9.80
C ASP A 196 13.55 26.18 9.73
N LEU A 197 13.85 25.10 9.00
CA LEU A 197 15.23 24.65 8.78
C LEU A 197 16.06 25.68 8.01
N GLN A 198 15.47 26.36 7.02
CA GLN A 198 16.17 27.42 6.29
C GLN A 198 16.39 28.66 7.16
N GLN A 199 15.45 29.00 8.03
CA GLN A 199 15.61 30.08 9.00
C GLN A 199 16.72 29.77 9.99
N LEU A 200 16.69 28.58 10.61
CA LEU A 200 17.70 28.14 11.57
C LEU A 200 19.12 28.13 10.96
N LYS A 201 19.24 27.77 9.67
CA LYS A 201 20.51 27.81 8.96
C LYS A 201 21.04 29.24 8.83
N ARG A 202 20.19 30.20 8.45
CA ARG A 202 20.57 31.62 8.37
C ARG A 202 20.98 32.17 9.73
N ASP A 203 20.26 31.81 10.77
CA ASP A 203 20.55 32.28 12.14
C ASP A 203 21.89 31.73 12.64
N ASN A 204 22.19 30.46 12.37
CA ASN A 204 23.50 29.87 12.68
C ASN A 204 24.64 30.53 11.91
N GLU A 205 24.45 30.86 10.63
CA GLU A 205 25.45 31.58 9.84
C GLU A 205 25.68 33.00 10.38
N ALA A 206 24.63 33.71 10.78
CA ALA A 206 24.71 35.03 11.39
C ALA A 206 25.45 34.98 12.74
N LEU A 207 25.06 34.06 13.63
CA LEU A 207 25.72 33.86 14.92
C LEU A 207 27.19 33.48 14.77
N ALA A 208 27.54 32.64 13.78
CA ALA A 208 28.93 32.29 13.50
C ALA A 208 29.74 33.50 13.01
N SER A 209 29.13 34.39 12.23
CA SER A 209 29.76 35.65 11.79
C SER A 209 30.00 36.61 12.96
N ASP A 210 29.00 36.79 13.82
CA ASP A 210 29.09 37.67 15.00
C ASP A 210 30.12 37.16 16.01
N LEU A 211 30.17 35.85 16.24
CA LEU A 211 31.17 35.22 17.09
C LEU A 211 32.58 35.45 16.53
N ARG A 212 32.77 35.26 15.21
CA ARG A 212 34.05 35.52 14.54
C ARG A 212 34.46 36.98 14.69
N GLY A 213 33.54 37.93 14.49
CA GLY A 213 33.82 39.35 14.68
C GLY A 213 34.23 39.68 16.11
N SER A 214 33.52 39.12 17.09
CA SER A 214 33.82 39.30 18.52
C SER A 214 35.18 38.75 18.91
N VAL A 215 35.56 37.58 18.38
CA VAL A 215 36.88 36.97 18.60
C VAL A 215 38.00 37.84 18.03
N GLU A 216 37.84 38.38 16.82
CA GLU A 216 38.85 39.27 16.24
C GLU A 216 38.98 40.59 16.99
N ALA A 217 37.86 41.17 17.46
CA ALA A 217 37.88 42.37 18.29
C ALA A 217 38.60 42.14 19.63
N LEU A 218 38.35 41.00 20.28
CA LEU A 218 39.06 40.59 21.49
C LEU A 218 40.56 40.40 21.23
N LYS A 219 40.92 39.75 20.12
CA LYS A 219 42.32 39.55 19.73
C LYS A 219 43.04 40.88 19.52
N GLN A 220 42.43 41.85 18.82
CA GLN A 220 43.00 43.18 18.63
C GLN A 220 43.16 43.92 19.96
N ARG A 221 42.18 43.83 20.86
CA ARG A 221 42.25 44.47 22.18
C ARG A 221 43.37 43.89 23.04
N THR A 222 43.53 42.56 23.06
CA THR A 222 44.64 41.89 23.76
C THR A 222 45.99 42.29 23.17
N VAL A 223 46.11 42.33 21.84
CA VAL A 223 47.34 42.78 21.17
C VAL A 223 47.69 44.22 21.56
N CYS A 224 46.74 45.16 21.49
CA CYS A 224 46.99 46.55 21.91
C CYS A 224 47.38 46.69 23.39
N SER A 225 46.81 45.87 24.28
CA SER A 225 47.14 45.91 25.72
C SER A 225 48.52 45.32 26.07
N VAL A 226 49.12 44.51 25.19
CA VAL A 226 50.45 43.91 25.42
C VAL A 226 51.58 44.83 24.96
N PHE A 227 51.29 45.82 24.11
CA PHE A 227 52.26 46.78 23.56
C PHE A 227 52.15 48.20 24.15
N SER A 228 51.32 48.41 25.18
CA SER A 228 51.21 49.67 25.94
C SER A 228 51.82 49.51 27.33
#